data_AF-A0A8T9ANZ9-F1
#
_entry.id   AF-A0A8T9ANZ9-F1
#
_cell.length_a   1.000
_cell.length_b   1.000
_cell.length_c   1.000
_cell.angle_alpha   90.00
_cell.angle_beta   90.00
_cell.angle_gamma   90.00
#
_symmetry.space_group_name_H-M   'P 1'
#
loop_
_entity.id
_entity.type
_entity.pdbx_description
1 polymer ?
#
loop_
_entity_poly.entity_id
_entity_poly.type
_entity_poly.pdbx_seq_one_letter_code
_entity_poly.pdbx_strand_id
1 'polypeptide(L)'
;MAAKVAAQRQCAGITGAAHRPETFDTYKSPLVDSCILHVSAIQMRKLKELFLRKDKQDPGDEAPGDIYVYKSKEEISTIIVTTLGVNPDFLEEIIVTTKRKLSGKSDRLIYLTDNSDFTIFRRHGVIFEYLPPLAEQRLHAADMPWQAYLQERWGLLLAKWRPRRVLAYGTTIDSFLAAAPTASIPNAADVPRS
;
A
#
# COMPACT_ATOMS: atom_id res chain seq x y z
N MET A 1 -33.81 -45.20 14.01
CA MET A 1 -32.89 -46.36 14.09
C MET A 1 -31.53 -45.88 13.62
N ALA A 2 -30.68 -45.27 14.44
CA ALA A 2 -29.94 -45.82 15.59
C ALA A 2 -28.85 -46.83 15.18
N ALA A 3 -27.57 -46.39 15.22
CA ALA A 3 -26.41 -47.07 15.84
C ALA A 3 -25.09 -46.44 15.33
N LYS A 4 -24.37 -45.70 16.19
CA LYS A 4 -23.09 -46.08 16.87
C LYS A 4 -21.85 -45.85 15.99
N VAL A 5 -20.98 -44.86 16.24
CA VAL A 5 -20.03 -44.69 17.37
C VAL A 5 -19.20 -45.94 17.66
N ALA A 6 -17.90 -45.86 17.36
CA ALA A 6 -16.86 -46.53 18.13
C ALA A 6 -15.51 -45.80 17.97
N ALA A 7 -15.00 -45.32 19.10
CA ALA A 7 -13.64 -44.85 19.31
C ALA A 7 -12.82 -45.99 19.95
N GLN A 8 -11.53 -46.10 19.65
CA GLN A 8 -10.55 -46.87 20.45
C GLN A 8 -9.13 -46.39 20.07
N ARG A 9 -8.46 -45.53 20.86
CA ARG A 9 -7.58 -45.80 22.02
C ARG A 9 -6.41 -46.79 21.76
N GLN A 10 -5.24 -46.22 21.46
CA GLN A 10 -4.03 -46.11 22.31
C GLN A 10 -3.49 -47.36 23.06
N CYS A 11 -2.21 -47.69 22.82
CA CYS A 11 -1.16 -48.12 23.77
C CYS A 11 0.17 -48.28 22.98
N ALA A 12 1.22 -47.49 23.20
CA ALA A 12 2.20 -47.49 24.30
C ALA A 12 3.46 -48.33 23.97
N GLY A 13 4.61 -47.65 23.95
CA GLY A 13 5.95 -48.22 23.91
C GLY A 13 6.93 -47.23 24.52
N ILE A 14 7.38 -47.55 25.73
CA ILE A 14 8.13 -46.72 26.68
C ILE A 14 9.63 -47.02 26.56
N THR A 15 10.47 -45.99 26.64
CA THR A 15 11.79 -45.94 27.34
C THR A 15 12.39 -44.56 27.01
N GLY A 16 12.77 -43.65 27.92
CA GLY A 16 13.17 -43.80 29.31
C GLY A 16 14.70 -43.64 29.41
N ALA A 17 15.24 -42.42 29.26
CA ALA A 17 16.63 -42.12 29.61
C ALA A 17 16.80 -40.65 30.03
N ALA A 18 16.98 -40.50 31.34
CA ALA A 18 17.64 -39.50 32.16
C ALA A 18 18.15 -38.15 31.57
N HIS A 19 17.65 -37.08 32.20
CA HIS A 19 18.39 -36.08 32.99
C HIS A 19 19.65 -35.39 32.41
N ARG A 20 19.47 -34.08 32.17
CA ARG A 20 20.48 -32.99 32.11
C ARG A 20 21.33 -32.93 33.39
N PRO A 21 22.57 -32.38 33.35
CA PRO A 21 22.73 -30.93 33.49
C PRO A 21 23.84 -30.29 32.63
N GLU A 22 23.86 -28.97 32.76
CA GLU A 22 24.56 -27.91 32.04
C GLU A 22 26.06 -28.10 31.80
N THR A 23 26.56 -27.53 30.69
CA THR A 23 27.79 -26.74 30.67
C THR A 23 27.82 -25.85 29.42
N PHE A 24 28.08 -24.58 29.68
CA PHE A 24 28.40 -23.53 28.72
C PHE A 24 29.74 -23.88 28.05
N ASP A 25 29.79 -23.93 26.72
CA ASP A 25 31.05 -23.73 26.00
C ASP A 25 30.82 -23.22 24.57
N THR A 26 31.15 -21.94 24.41
CA THR A 26 32.05 -21.42 23.39
C THR A 26 32.09 -22.17 22.05
N TYR A 27 31.12 -21.91 21.15
CA TYR A 27 31.24 -22.31 19.75
C TYR A 27 31.85 -21.20 18.89
N LYS A 28 33.13 -21.43 18.58
CA LYS A 28 33.90 -20.84 17.48
C LYS A 28 33.12 -20.86 16.17
N SER A 29 33.17 -19.75 15.47
CA SER A 29 32.94 -19.65 14.03
C SER A 29 33.85 -20.62 13.25
N PRO A 30 33.33 -21.18 12.15
CA PRO A 30 34.14 -21.39 10.96
C PRO A 30 33.54 -20.65 9.76
N LEU A 31 34.35 -19.71 9.25
CA LEU A 31 34.60 -19.44 7.83
C LEU A 31 33.58 -20.01 6.83
N VAL A 32 32.72 -19.13 6.34
CA VAL A 32 32.19 -19.19 4.97
C VAL A 32 32.71 -17.96 4.23
N ASP A 33 33.90 -18.12 3.65
CA ASP A 33 34.32 -17.30 2.53
C ASP A 33 33.49 -17.71 1.31
N SER A 34 32.58 -16.85 0.87
CA SER A 34 32.14 -16.80 -0.51
C SER A 34 31.51 -15.46 -0.85
N CYS A 35 32.37 -14.56 -1.34
CA CYS A 35 32.14 -13.73 -2.51
C CYS A 35 30.77 -13.05 -2.68
N ILE A 36 30.49 -11.94 -1.98
CA ILE A 36 29.74 -10.81 -2.56
C ILE A 36 30.26 -9.48 -1.99
N LEU A 37 31.44 -9.06 -2.44
CA LEU A 37 31.79 -7.64 -2.52
C LEU A 37 32.20 -7.37 -3.95
N HIS A 38 31.22 -7.19 -4.83
CA HIS A 38 31.34 -6.54 -6.13
C HIS A 38 29.94 -6.18 -6.63
N VAL A 39 29.23 -5.29 -5.91
CA VAL A 39 28.26 -4.44 -6.59
C VAL A 39 29.07 -3.36 -7.30
N SER A 40 29.60 -3.79 -8.44
CA SER A 40 30.20 -2.95 -9.46
C SER A 40 29.28 -1.77 -9.74
N ALA A 41 29.90 -0.61 -9.92
CA ALA A 41 29.32 0.69 -10.21
C ALA A 41 28.58 0.72 -11.56
N ILE A 42 27.52 -0.09 -11.70
CA ILE A 42 26.76 -0.33 -12.94
C ILE A 42 25.37 0.32 -12.91
N GLN A 43 24.80 0.66 -11.75
CA GLN A 43 23.49 1.32 -11.67
C GLN A 43 23.55 2.84 -11.43
N MET A 44 24.65 3.51 -11.75
CA MET A 44 24.74 5.00 -11.74
C MET A 44 25.47 5.58 -12.96
N ARG A 45 25.61 4.82 -14.06
CA ARG A 45 26.15 5.36 -15.32
C ARG A 45 25.07 5.69 -16.35
N LYS A 46 23.88 5.08 -16.25
CA LYS A 46 22.78 5.31 -17.20
C LYS A 46 22.00 6.60 -16.95
N LEU A 47 22.13 7.22 -15.77
CA LEU A 47 21.52 8.51 -15.48
C LEU A 47 22.32 9.66 -16.10
N LYS A 48 23.66 9.60 -16.10
CA LYS A 48 24.50 10.66 -16.70
C LYS A 48 24.41 10.72 -18.23
N GLU A 49 24.20 9.58 -18.91
CA GLU A 49 23.99 9.56 -20.35
C GLU A 49 22.62 10.11 -20.80
N LEU A 50 21.62 10.11 -19.93
CA LEU A 50 20.34 10.79 -20.19
C LEU A 50 20.47 12.33 -20.12
N PHE A 51 21.47 12.84 -19.39
CA PHE A 51 21.72 14.27 -19.21
C PHE A 51 22.91 14.80 -20.05
N LEU A 52 23.52 13.95 -20.87
CA LEU A 52 24.64 14.31 -21.78
C LEU A 52 24.33 13.93 -23.24
N ARG A 53 23.07 14.08 -23.67
CA ARG A 53 22.84 14.38 -25.09
C ARG A 53 23.27 15.82 -25.32
N LYS A 54 24.52 15.96 -25.73
CA LYS A 54 25.04 17.14 -26.40
C LYS A 54 24.28 17.27 -27.72
N ASP A 55 23.08 17.83 -27.65
CA ASP A 55 22.49 18.44 -28.83
C ASP A 55 23.44 19.54 -29.25
N LYS A 56 23.94 19.39 -30.47
CA LYS A 56 24.76 20.35 -31.16
C LYS A 56 23.89 21.58 -31.34
N GLN A 57 23.91 22.50 -30.37
CA GLN A 57 23.37 23.84 -30.52
C GLN A 57 24.10 24.48 -31.69
N ASP A 58 23.41 24.63 -32.81
CA ASP A 58 23.73 25.65 -33.81
C ASP A 58 23.39 27.00 -33.15
N PRO A 59 24.36 27.91 -32.95
CA PRO A 59 24.07 29.21 -32.35
C PRO A 59 23.52 30.13 -33.45
N GLY A 60 22.25 29.94 -33.77
CA GLY A 60 21.51 30.77 -34.71
C GLY A 60 20.27 31.36 -34.05
N ASP A 61 20.34 32.66 -33.73
CA ASP A 61 19.25 33.58 -33.39
C ASP A 61 18.31 33.18 -32.23
N GLU A 62 18.69 33.58 -31.01
CA GLU A 62 17.72 33.80 -29.94
C GLU A 62 16.93 35.10 -30.21
N ALA A 63 15.82 34.98 -30.94
CA ALA A 63 14.78 35.99 -30.94
C ALA A 63 13.98 35.89 -29.63
N PRO A 64 13.78 36.99 -28.89
CA PRO A 64 12.99 36.98 -27.66
C PRO A 64 11.50 36.89 -28.02
N GLY A 65 10.98 35.67 -28.18
CA GLY A 65 9.57 35.46 -28.54
C GLY A 65 9.07 34.02 -28.61
N ASP A 66 9.93 33.00 -28.47
CA ASP A 66 9.49 31.61 -28.63
C ASP A 66 8.74 31.09 -27.39
N ILE A 67 7.41 31.12 -27.48
CA ILE A 67 6.52 30.46 -26.52
C ILE A 67 6.70 28.95 -26.69
N TYR A 68 7.32 28.31 -25.70
CA TYR A 68 7.40 26.85 -25.63
C TYR A 68 6.02 26.26 -25.33
N VAL A 69 5.30 25.87 -26.38
CA VAL A 69 4.01 25.17 -26.27
C VAL A 69 4.28 23.68 -26.04
N TYR A 70 4.13 23.22 -24.80
CA TYR A 70 4.12 21.80 -24.49
C TYR A 70 2.89 21.16 -25.15
N LYS A 71 3.10 20.18 -26.04
CA LYS A 71 1.99 19.37 -26.55
C LYS A 71 1.29 18.71 -25.37
N SER A 72 0.00 18.99 -25.18
CA SER A 72 -0.81 18.29 -24.20
C SER A 72 -0.84 16.81 -24.57
N LYS A 73 -0.52 15.97 -23.60
CA LYS A 73 -0.67 14.51 -23.74
C LYS A 73 -2.17 14.21 -23.88
N GLU A 74 -2.50 13.16 -24.63
CA GLU A 74 -3.89 12.69 -24.81
C GLU A 74 -4.66 12.65 -23.49
N GLU A 75 -5.98 12.87 -23.56
CA GLU A 75 -6.86 12.84 -22.39
C GLU A 75 -6.96 11.42 -21.82
N ILE A 76 -6.06 11.11 -20.89
CA ILE A 76 -6.03 9.83 -20.18
C ILE A 76 -7.18 9.83 -19.17
N SER A 77 -8.21 9.02 -19.42
CA SER A 77 -9.27 8.79 -18.45
C SER A 77 -8.71 8.10 -17.21
N THR A 78 -9.24 8.45 -16.03
CA THR A 78 -8.78 7.87 -14.77
C THR A 78 -9.90 7.07 -14.10
N ILE A 79 -9.56 5.92 -13.52
CA ILE A 79 -10.45 5.08 -12.72
C ILE A 79 -9.82 4.94 -11.33
N ILE A 80 -10.58 5.28 -10.29
CA ILE A 80 -10.18 4.96 -8.91
C ILE A 80 -10.71 3.57 -8.58
N VAL A 81 -9.86 2.74 -7.98
CA VAL A 81 -10.18 1.40 -7.50
C VAL A 81 -10.03 1.40 -5.98
N THR A 82 -11.12 1.37 -5.24
CA THR A 82 -11.07 1.31 -3.77
C THR A 82 -10.91 -0.12 -3.31
N THR A 83 -10.03 -0.34 -2.34
CA THR A 83 -9.70 -1.64 -1.73
C THR A 83 -9.83 -1.58 -0.22
N LEU A 84 -10.76 -0.77 0.26
CA LEU A 84 -10.94 -0.43 1.67
C LEU A 84 -11.56 -1.59 2.44
N GLY A 85 -10.90 -2.03 3.51
CA GLY A 85 -11.33 -3.18 4.32
C GLY A 85 -11.22 -4.52 3.58
N VAL A 86 -10.45 -4.59 2.50
CA VAL A 86 -10.18 -5.85 1.79
C VAL A 86 -9.11 -6.64 2.54
N ASN A 87 -9.32 -7.96 2.71
CA ASN A 87 -8.28 -8.82 3.25
C ASN A 87 -7.03 -8.76 2.34
N PRO A 88 -5.83 -8.45 2.89
CA PRO A 88 -4.57 -8.36 2.15
C PRO A 88 -4.30 -9.52 1.18
N ASP A 89 -4.72 -10.73 1.52
CA ASP A 89 -4.51 -11.94 0.70
C ASP A 89 -5.15 -11.83 -0.69
N PHE A 90 -6.23 -11.03 -0.84
CA PHE A 90 -6.92 -10.85 -2.13
C PHE A 90 -6.42 -9.66 -2.94
N LEU A 91 -5.55 -8.82 -2.39
CA LEU A 91 -5.11 -7.60 -3.06
C LEU A 91 -4.33 -7.89 -4.34
N GLU A 92 -3.51 -8.95 -4.36
CA GLU A 92 -2.75 -9.36 -5.56
C GLU A 92 -3.71 -9.71 -6.70
N GLU A 93 -4.70 -10.55 -6.40
CA GLU A 93 -5.69 -11.00 -7.37
C GLU A 93 -6.51 -9.83 -7.92
N ILE A 94 -6.91 -8.90 -7.05
CA ILE A 94 -7.65 -7.69 -7.43
C ILE A 94 -6.82 -6.84 -8.38
N ILE A 95 -5.55 -6.58 -8.07
CA ILE A 95 -4.66 -5.77 -8.91
C ILE A 95 -4.47 -6.43 -10.27
N VAL A 96 -4.13 -7.72 -10.30
CA VAL A 96 -3.91 -8.48 -11.54
C VAL A 96 -5.17 -8.52 -12.40
N THR A 97 -6.32 -8.80 -11.79
CA THR A 97 -7.60 -8.92 -12.49
C THR A 97 -8.08 -7.57 -13.02
N THR A 98 -7.99 -6.52 -12.21
CA THR A 98 -8.41 -5.17 -12.61
C THR A 98 -7.53 -4.65 -13.75
N LYS A 99 -6.19 -4.83 -13.65
CA LYS A 99 -5.28 -4.51 -14.77
C LYS A 99 -5.70 -5.27 -16.02
N ARG A 100 -5.77 -6.61 -15.97
CA ARG A 100 -6.14 -7.43 -17.14
C ARG A 100 -7.46 -7.01 -17.79
N LYS A 101 -8.50 -6.71 -17.00
CA LYS A 101 -9.82 -6.31 -17.52
C LYS A 101 -9.84 -4.90 -18.11
N LEU A 102 -9.00 -4.00 -17.63
CA LEU A 102 -9.00 -2.59 -18.02
C LEU A 102 -7.81 -2.19 -18.92
N SER A 103 -6.83 -3.07 -19.13
CA SER A 103 -5.64 -2.85 -19.97
C SER A 103 -5.95 -2.47 -21.42
N GLY A 104 -7.14 -2.78 -21.93
CA GLY A 104 -7.55 -2.44 -23.31
C GLY A 104 -7.96 -0.98 -23.50
N LYS A 105 -8.06 -0.19 -22.43
CA LYS A 105 -8.42 1.23 -22.47
C LYS A 105 -7.22 2.04 -22.01
N SER A 106 -7.05 3.25 -22.53
CA SER A 106 -6.07 4.24 -22.04
C SER A 106 -6.47 4.79 -20.65
N ASP A 107 -7.02 3.94 -19.79
CA ASP A 107 -7.46 4.26 -18.45
C ASP A 107 -6.28 4.17 -17.47
N ARG A 108 -6.00 5.26 -16.75
CA ARG A 108 -5.09 5.26 -15.60
C ARG A 108 -5.83 4.69 -14.39
N LEU A 109 -5.24 3.68 -13.76
CA LEU A 109 -5.79 3.07 -12.54
C LEU A 109 -5.10 3.63 -11.30
N ILE A 110 -5.89 4.14 -10.36
CA ILE A 110 -5.42 4.64 -9.06
C ILE A 110 -6.06 3.79 -7.96
N TYR A 111 -5.25 3.11 -7.16
CA TYR A 111 -5.75 2.26 -6.07
C TYR A 111 -5.86 3.06 -4.77
N LEU A 112 -7.05 3.13 -4.19
CA LEU A 112 -7.26 3.69 -2.86
C LEU A 112 -7.29 2.56 -1.85
N THR A 113 -6.39 2.57 -0.86
CA THR A 113 -6.20 1.45 0.06
C THR A 113 -6.07 1.92 1.50
N ASP A 114 -6.50 1.09 2.44
CA ASP A 114 -6.26 1.23 3.88
C ASP A 114 -5.23 0.22 4.42
N ASN A 115 -4.62 -0.58 3.54
CA ASN A 115 -3.52 -1.46 3.89
C ASN A 115 -2.21 -0.67 3.97
N SER A 116 -1.49 -0.82 5.09
CA SER A 116 -0.19 -0.19 5.34
C SER A 116 0.97 -0.91 4.63
N ASP A 117 0.80 -2.15 4.15
CA ASP A 117 1.80 -2.82 3.33
C ASP A 117 1.70 -2.39 1.85
N PHE A 118 2.57 -1.45 1.48
CA PHE A 118 2.65 -0.92 0.11
C PHE A 118 3.44 -1.81 -0.85
N THR A 119 4.06 -2.89 -0.37
CA THR A 119 4.95 -3.75 -1.18
C THR A 119 4.22 -4.32 -2.40
N ILE A 120 2.96 -4.71 -2.22
CA ILE A 120 2.14 -5.30 -3.28
C ILE A 120 1.85 -4.30 -4.41
N PHE A 121 1.46 -3.08 -4.08
CA PHE A 121 1.18 -2.04 -5.06
C PHE A 121 2.46 -1.63 -5.82
N ARG A 122 3.58 -1.51 -5.11
CA ARG A 122 4.89 -1.20 -5.70
C ARG A 122 5.37 -2.31 -6.65
N ARG A 123 5.23 -3.58 -6.26
CA ARG A 123 5.61 -4.75 -7.07
C ARG A 123 4.87 -4.76 -8.41
N HIS A 124 3.59 -4.39 -8.42
CA HIS A 124 2.79 -4.34 -9.65
C HIS A 124 2.90 -3.01 -10.42
N GLY A 125 3.70 -2.06 -9.94
CA GLY A 125 3.90 -0.76 -10.57
C GLY A 125 2.62 0.05 -10.72
N VAL A 126 1.68 -0.07 -9.78
CA VAL A 126 0.42 0.67 -9.80
C VAL A 126 0.54 1.96 -8.99
N ILE A 127 -0.26 2.96 -9.36
CA ILE A 127 -0.40 4.18 -8.56
C ILE A 127 -1.40 3.90 -7.45
N PHE A 128 -1.09 4.32 -6.24
CA PHE A 128 -1.95 4.13 -5.09
C PHE A 128 -1.96 5.35 -4.16
N GLU A 129 -3.03 5.47 -3.40
CA GLU A 129 -3.28 6.48 -2.38
C GLU A 129 -3.74 5.75 -1.12
N TYR A 130 -3.23 6.18 0.04
CA TYR A 130 -3.50 5.53 1.32
C TYR A 130 -4.52 6.31 2.15
N LEU A 131 -5.51 5.65 2.73
CA LEU A 131 -6.38 6.21 3.78
C LEU A 131 -6.16 5.46 5.10
N PRO A 132 -6.09 6.16 6.24
CA PRO A 132 -5.93 5.50 7.53
C PRO A 132 -7.11 4.53 7.79
N PRO A 133 -6.86 3.27 8.21
CA PRO A 133 -7.92 2.28 8.43
C PRO A 133 -8.83 2.68 9.60
N LEU A 134 -10.09 2.20 9.57
CA LEU A 134 -11.08 2.52 10.61
C LEU A 134 -10.61 2.19 12.04
N ALA A 135 -9.77 1.17 12.22
CA ALA A 135 -9.21 0.81 13.52
C ALA A 135 -8.31 1.93 14.09
N GLU A 136 -7.45 2.50 13.26
CA GLU A 136 -6.56 3.61 13.62
C GLU A 136 -7.36 4.90 13.87
N GLN A 137 -8.37 5.16 13.03
CA GLN A 137 -9.26 6.30 13.22
C GLN A 137 -9.96 6.24 14.59
N ARG A 138 -10.46 5.06 14.99
CA ARG A 138 -11.12 4.86 16.29
C ARG A 138 -10.16 5.04 17.46
N LEU A 139 -8.93 4.54 17.32
CA LEU A 139 -7.91 4.69 18.35
C LEU A 139 -7.61 6.16 18.64
N HIS A 140 -7.61 6.99 17.60
CA HIS A 140 -7.30 8.42 17.67
C HIS A 140 -8.54 9.31 17.51
N ALA A 141 -9.72 8.81 17.87
CA ALA A 141 -10.98 9.53 17.67
C ALA A 141 -11.05 10.87 18.43
N ALA A 142 -10.31 10.98 19.54
CA ALA A 142 -10.23 12.21 20.34
C ALA A 142 -9.26 13.25 19.75
N ASP A 143 -8.27 12.82 18.95
CA ASP A 143 -7.17 13.66 18.50
C ASP A 143 -7.50 14.42 17.21
N MET A 144 -8.39 13.88 16.39
CA MET A 144 -8.68 14.40 15.05
C MET A 144 -10.17 14.30 14.70
N PRO A 145 -10.76 15.33 14.08
CA PRO A 145 -12.09 15.25 13.49
C PRO A 145 -12.05 14.42 12.19
N TRP A 146 -11.94 13.09 12.34
CA TRP A 146 -11.70 12.14 11.26
C TRP A 146 -12.69 12.26 10.10
N GLN A 147 -13.97 12.44 10.40
CA GLN A 147 -14.99 12.57 9.36
C GLN A 147 -14.75 13.80 8.45
N ALA A 148 -14.44 14.96 9.02
CA ALA A 148 -14.16 16.18 8.26
C ALA A 148 -12.87 16.04 7.44
N TYR A 149 -11.80 15.53 8.08
CA TYR A 149 -10.52 15.28 7.42
C TYR A 149 -10.67 14.34 6.21
N LEU A 150 -11.37 13.22 6.37
CA LEU A 150 -11.53 12.24 5.28
C LEU A 150 -12.42 12.76 4.15
N GLN A 151 -13.46 13.54 4.47
CA GLN A 151 -14.29 14.19 3.45
C GLN A 151 -13.48 15.18 2.61
N GLU A 152 -12.68 16.03 3.26
CA GLU A 152 -11.80 16.95 2.55
C GLU A 152 -10.75 16.21 1.72
N ARG A 153 -10.10 15.20 2.30
CA ARG A 153 -9.12 14.37 1.61
C ARG A 153 -9.72 13.66 0.39
N TRP A 154 -10.95 13.18 0.49
CA TRP A 154 -11.65 12.59 -0.65
C TRP A 154 -11.94 13.62 -1.74
N GLY A 155 -12.38 14.84 -1.37
CA GLY A 155 -12.55 15.95 -2.31
C GLY A 155 -11.26 16.30 -3.06
N LEU A 156 -10.12 16.32 -2.36
CA LEU A 156 -8.81 16.54 -2.98
C LEU A 156 -8.42 15.42 -3.94
N LEU A 157 -8.70 14.17 -3.60
CA LEU A 157 -8.44 13.03 -4.49
C LEU A 157 -9.29 13.10 -5.77
N LEU A 158 -10.56 13.47 -5.66
CA LEU A 158 -11.44 13.69 -6.81
C LEU A 158 -10.95 14.83 -7.69
N ALA A 159 -10.52 15.96 -7.10
CA ALA A 159 -9.99 17.10 -7.84
C ALA A 159 -8.64 16.78 -8.52
N LYS A 160 -7.76 16.04 -7.85
CA LYS A 160 -6.44 15.62 -8.34
C LYS A 160 -6.54 14.65 -9.51
N TRP A 161 -7.36 13.62 -9.35
CA TRP A 161 -7.39 12.49 -10.29
C TRP A 161 -8.50 12.59 -11.33
N ARG A 162 -9.53 13.40 -11.09
CA ARG A 162 -10.71 13.57 -11.97
C ARG A 162 -11.21 12.23 -12.52
N PRO A 163 -11.54 11.27 -11.66
CA PRO A 163 -11.90 9.93 -12.11
C PRO A 163 -13.20 9.97 -12.90
N ARG A 164 -13.24 9.24 -14.01
CA ARG A 164 -14.47 9.00 -14.77
C ARG A 164 -15.39 8.01 -14.03
N ARG A 165 -14.79 7.08 -13.27
CA ARG A 165 -15.48 6.03 -12.53
C ARG A 165 -14.72 5.65 -11.27
N VAL A 166 -15.45 5.14 -10.29
CA VAL A 166 -14.91 4.52 -9.08
C VAL A 166 -15.38 3.07 -9.03
N LEU A 167 -14.45 2.13 -8.87
CA LEU A 167 -14.72 0.70 -8.68
C LEU A 167 -14.42 0.35 -7.23
N ALA A 168 -15.35 -0.31 -6.54
CA ALA A 168 -15.18 -0.68 -5.15
C ALA A 168 -14.97 -2.18 -4.99
N TYR A 169 -13.88 -2.55 -4.33
CA TYR A 169 -13.61 -3.86 -3.75
C TYR A 169 -13.64 -3.73 -2.24
N GLY A 170 -14.43 -4.57 -1.56
CA GLY A 170 -14.69 -4.44 -0.13
C GLY A 170 -15.70 -3.34 0.15
N THR A 171 -15.30 -2.32 0.90
CA THR A 171 -16.18 -1.23 1.34
C THR A 171 -16.18 -0.10 0.31
N THR A 172 -17.35 0.48 0.06
CA THR A 172 -17.45 1.69 -0.78
C THR A 172 -16.84 2.89 -0.05
N ILE A 173 -16.38 3.89 -0.81
CA ILE A 173 -15.84 5.10 -0.21
C ILE A 173 -16.88 5.80 0.69
N ASP A 174 -18.15 5.85 0.26
CA ASP A 174 -19.20 6.52 1.02
C ASP A 174 -19.47 5.84 2.37
N SER A 175 -19.51 4.49 2.38
CA SER A 175 -19.66 3.73 3.64
C SER A 175 -18.44 3.86 4.54
N PHE A 176 -17.23 3.93 3.96
CA PHE A 176 -16.01 4.15 4.73
C PHE A 176 -15.99 5.54 5.38
N LEU A 177 -16.37 6.59 4.63
CA LEU A 177 -16.48 7.96 5.13
C LEU A 177 -17.56 8.10 6.21
N ALA A 178 -18.70 7.41 6.04
CA ALA A 178 -19.77 7.41 7.02
C ALA A 178 -19.42 6.66 8.32
N ALA A 179 -18.50 5.69 8.25
CA ALA A 179 -18.04 4.91 9.40
C ALA A 179 -16.92 5.60 10.20
N ALA A 180 -16.43 6.75 9.72
CA ALA A 180 -15.41 7.52 10.41
C ALA A 180 -15.94 8.03 11.76
N PRO A 181 -15.13 7.99 12.85
CA PRO A 181 -15.54 8.53 14.13
C PRO A 181 -15.92 10.01 14.01
N THR A 182 -17.12 10.34 14.47
CA THR A 182 -17.52 11.73 14.66
C THR A 182 -16.94 12.23 15.97
N ALA A 183 -16.37 13.43 15.97
CA ALA A 183 -15.91 14.06 17.20
C ALA A 183 -17.11 14.21 18.16
N SER A 184 -17.07 13.55 19.31
CA SER A 184 -17.96 13.86 20.42
C SER A 184 -17.53 15.20 20.99
N ILE A 185 -18.39 16.23 20.90
CA ILE A 185 -18.19 17.47 21.65
C ILE A 185 -18.14 17.07 23.14
N PRO A 186 -17.05 17.37 23.87
CA PRO A 186 -17.03 17.17 25.31
C PRO A 186 -18.17 17.99 25.90
N ASN A 187 -19.11 17.32 26.56
CA ASN A 187 -20.24 18.00 27.17
C ASN A 187 -19.67 18.91 28.27
N ALA A 188 -19.99 20.21 28.24
CA ALA A 188 -19.48 21.21 29.19
C ALA A 188 -19.92 20.98 30.65
N ALA A 189 -20.54 19.84 30.96
CA ALA A 189 -21.04 19.45 32.27
C ALA A 189 -19.98 18.80 33.17
N ASP A 190 -18.82 18.38 32.65
CA ASP A 190 -17.76 17.70 33.41
C ASP A 190 -16.67 18.64 33.96
N VAL A 191 -16.93 19.95 34.06
CA VAL A 191 -16.04 20.86 34.79
C VAL A 191 -16.34 20.71 36.29
N PRO A 192 -15.42 20.16 37.12
CA PRO A 192 -15.61 20.12 38.55
C PRO A 192 -15.56 21.57 39.05
N ARG A 193 -16.67 22.10 39.53
CA ARG A 193 -16.66 23.34 40.31
C ARG A 193 -15.89 23.06 41.60
N SER A 194 -14.71 23.66 41.70
CA SER A 194 -13.92 23.72 42.94
C SER A 194 -14.59 24.64 43.96
#